data_AF-A0AAD7T9M9-F1
#
_entry.id   AF-A0AAD7T9M9-F1
#
_cell.length_a   1.000
_cell.length_b   1.000
_cell.length_c   1.000
_cell.angle_alpha   90.00
_cell.angle_beta   90.00
_cell.angle_gamma   90.00
#
_symmetry.space_group_name_H-M   'P 1'
#
loop_
_entity.id
_entity.type
_entity.pdbx_description
1 polymer ?
#
loop_
_entity_poly.entity_id
_entity_poly.type
_entity_poly.pdbx_seq_one_letter_code
_entity_poly.pdbx_strand_id
1 'polypeptide(L)'
;MTCMWCRTLSYRPTINTPVTEMSAIYEVLTQTLNIMETLELKEIVCVFDQALYAKASGITWKHEKFRNIILRMGAFHTICNLLSTIGKRFQDAGLRDLCGSLA
;
A
#
# COMPACT_ATOMS: atom_id res chain seq x y z
N MET A 1 8.00 -2.24 -4.02
CA MET A 1 7.15 -1.11 -4.46
C MET A 1 6.94 -1.22 -5.95
N THR A 2 5.70 -1.35 -6.44
CA THR A 2 5.40 -1.37 -7.87
C THR A 2 4.58 -0.12 -8.20
N CYS A 3 5.12 0.74 -9.06
CA CYS A 3 4.37 1.86 -9.63
C CYS A 3 3.50 1.31 -10.76
N MET A 4 2.18 1.29 -10.55
CA MET A 4 1.22 0.60 -11.44
C MET A 4 0.79 1.44 -12.66
N TRP A 5 1.44 2.58 -12.93
CA TRP A 5 1.03 3.53 -13.99
C TRP A 5 2.17 4.03 -14.88
N CYS A 6 3.23 3.22 -15.06
CA CYS A 6 4.21 3.48 -16.11
C CYS A 6 4.22 2.29 -17.08
N ARG A 7 3.99 2.56 -18.37
CA ARG A 7 4.13 1.56 -19.47
C ARG A 7 5.58 1.07 -19.64
N THR A 8 6.52 1.61 -18.86
CA THR A 8 7.94 1.29 -18.86
C THR A 8 8.30 0.67 -17.51
N LEU A 9 8.66 -0.61 -17.52
CA LEU A 9 9.20 -1.30 -16.34
C LEU A 9 10.63 -0.81 -16.10
N SER A 10 10.81 0.05 -15.10
CA SER A 10 12.13 0.45 -14.62
C SER A 10 12.35 -0.12 -13.23
N TYR A 11 13.34 -1.00 -13.10
CA TYR A 11 13.77 -1.52 -11.81
C TYR A 11 14.50 -0.44 -11.02
N ARG A 12 14.22 -0.34 -9.72
CA ARG A 12 14.88 0.59 -8.81
C ARG A 12 15.73 -0.18 -7.79
N PRO A 13 16.95 0.27 -7.46
CA PRO A 13 17.80 -0.40 -6.49
C PRO A 13 17.13 -0.52 -5.11
N THR A 14 17.45 -1.62 -4.43
CA THR A 14 17.01 -1.87 -3.06
C THR A 14 17.53 -0.79 -2.13
N ILE A 15 16.65 -0.23 -1.31
CA ILE A 15 17.07 0.65 -0.22
C ILE A 15 17.57 -0.24 0.91
N ASN A 16 18.86 -0.15 1.23
CA ASN A 16 19.53 -0.99 2.23
C ASN A 16 19.31 -0.48 3.66
N THR A 17 18.10 -0.05 3.98
CA THR A 17 17.69 0.29 5.35
C THR A 17 16.57 -0.63 5.80
N PRO A 18 16.48 -0.96 7.10
CA PRO A 18 15.38 -1.78 7.59
C PRO A 18 14.04 -1.14 7.23
N VAL A 19 13.17 -1.91 6.59
CA VAL A 19 11.82 -1.51 6.15
C VAL A 19 10.94 -1.09 7.36
N THR A 20 11.37 -1.39 8.58
CA THR A 20 10.78 -0.95 9.84
C THR A 20 11.02 0.52 10.17
N GLU A 21 12.06 1.15 9.62
CA GLU A 21 12.39 2.53 9.96
C GLU A 21 11.54 3.54 9.19
N MET A 22 11.05 4.56 9.90
CA MET A 22 10.23 5.62 9.29
C MET A 22 11.03 6.44 8.26
N SER A 23 12.34 6.56 8.47
CA SER A 23 13.28 7.22 7.56
C SER A 23 13.34 6.55 6.19
N ALA A 24 13.31 5.22 6.14
CA ALA A 24 13.32 4.46 4.89
C ALA A 24 12.09 4.79 4.03
N ILE A 25 10.90 4.84 4.65
CA ILE A 25 9.64 5.15 3.96
C ILE A 25 9.60 6.61 3.51
N TYR A 26 10.12 7.52 4.33
CA TYR A 26 10.23 8.92 3.95
C TYR A 26 11.17 9.12 2.75
N GLU A 27 12.28 8.39 2.71
CA GLU A 27 13.20 8.40 1.57
C GLU A 27 12.52 7.86 0.31
N VAL A 28 11.80 6.74 0.42
CA VAL A 28 10.98 6.17 -0.67
C VAL A 28 9.99 7.20 -1.24
N LEU A 29 9.27 7.91 -0.38
CA LEU A 29 8.31 8.94 -0.80
C LEU A 29 9.00 10.14 -1.45
N THR A 30 10.15 10.55 -0.93
CA THR A 30 10.95 11.65 -1.51
C THR A 30 11.48 11.27 -2.89
N GLN A 31 12.01 10.05 -3.03
CA GLN A 31 12.43 9.50 -4.32
C GLN A 31 11.27 9.42 -5.32
N THR A 32 10.05 9.15 -4.84
CA THR A 32 8.84 9.13 -5.66
C THR A 32 8.48 10.51 -6.19
N LEU A 33 8.60 11.57 -5.38
CA LEU A 33 8.41 12.96 -5.85
C LEU A 33 9.39 13.32 -6.97
N ASN A 34 10.66 12.97 -6.82
CA ASN A 34 11.67 13.22 -7.85
C ASN A 34 11.31 12.51 -9.18
N ILE A 35 10.74 11.31 -9.11
CA ILE A 35 10.24 10.60 -10.31
C ILE A 35 9.06 11.36 -10.93
N MET A 36 8.12 11.84 -10.11
CA MET A 36 6.98 12.61 -10.61
C MET A 36 7.44 13.87 -11.35
N GLU A 37 8.40 14.60 -10.77
CA GLU A 37 8.97 15.80 -11.40
C GLU A 37 9.69 15.47 -12.70
N THR A 38 10.53 14.41 -12.70
CA THR A 38 11.29 13.99 -13.89
C THR A 38 10.38 13.55 -15.04
N LEU A 39 9.23 12.94 -14.71
CA LEU A 39 8.25 12.45 -15.68
C LEU A 39 7.11 13.44 -15.94
N GLU A 40 7.16 14.63 -15.34
CA GLU A 40 6.13 15.68 -15.42
C GLU A 40 4.70 15.16 -15.09
N LEU A 41 4.61 14.24 -14.14
CA LEU A 41 3.35 13.62 -13.72
C LEU A 41 2.63 14.49 -12.67
N LYS A 42 1.33 14.72 -12.89
CA LYS A 42 0.49 15.43 -11.91
C LYS A 42 0.28 14.63 -10.63
N GLU A 43 0.13 13.31 -10.76
CA GLU A 43 -0.16 12.38 -9.66
C GLU A 43 0.54 11.03 -9.94
N ILE A 44 0.89 10.29 -8.88
CA ILE A 44 1.44 8.94 -8.98
C ILE A 44 0.80 8.01 -7.97
N VAL A 45 0.56 6.76 -8.38
CA VAL A 45 0.02 5.72 -7.50
C VAL A 45 1.14 4.80 -7.02
N CYS A 46 1.31 4.71 -5.70
CA CYS A 46 2.27 3.82 -5.06
C CYS A 46 1.55 2.71 -4.30
N VAL A 47 1.87 1.46 -4.65
CA VAL A 47 1.31 0.28 -4.00
C VAL A 47 2.28 -0.25 -2.94
N PHE A 48 1.80 -0.35 -1.71
CA PHE A 48 2.54 -0.85 -0.55
C PHE A 48 1.86 -2.08 0.06
N ASP A 49 2.63 -2.92 0.77
CA ASP A 49 2.02 -3.88 1.70
C ASP A 49 1.30 -3.15 2.86
N GLN A 50 0.55 -3.89 3.65
CA GLN A 50 -0.31 -3.32 4.70
C GLN A 50 0.48 -2.52 5.75
N ALA A 51 1.64 -3.01 6.19
CA ALA A 51 2.41 -2.37 7.25
C ALA A 51 3.07 -1.08 6.73
N LEU A 52 3.60 -1.12 5.52
CA LEU A 52 4.16 0.05 4.85
C LEU A 52 3.10 1.08 4.49
N TYR A 53 1.94 0.64 4.03
CA TYR A 53 0.82 1.53 3.72
C TYR A 53 0.41 2.36 4.94
N ALA A 54 0.31 1.74 6.11
CA ALA A 54 -0.06 2.44 7.35
C ALA A 54 0.95 3.52 7.74
N LYS A 55 2.26 3.21 7.65
CA LYS A 55 3.32 4.17 7.96
C LYS A 55 3.42 5.29 6.92
N ALA A 56 3.36 4.95 5.63
CA ALA A 56 3.36 5.93 4.55
C ALA A 56 2.16 6.88 4.65
N SER A 57 0.98 6.36 4.98
CA SER A 57 -0.22 7.18 5.22
C SER A 57 0.02 8.18 6.35
N GLY A 58 0.60 7.73 7.47
CA GLY A 58 0.95 8.60 8.58
C GLY A 58 1.94 9.71 8.24
N ILE A 59 2.85 9.50 7.28
CA ILE A 59 3.76 10.54 6.77
C ILE A 59 3.02 11.48 5.82
N THR A 60 2.35 10.94 4.80
CA THR A 60 1.69 11.74 3.74
C THR A 60 0.61 12.66 4.28
N TRP A 61 -0.13 12.24 5.32
CA TRP A 61 -1.13 13.09 5.98
C TRP A 61 -0.53 14.29 6.75
N LYS A 62 0.74 14.21 7.15
CA LYS A 62 1.42 15.28 7.91
C LYS A 62 2.16 16.26 7.01
N HIS A 63 2.46 15.89 5.77
CA HIS A 63 3.32 16.67 4.89
C HIS A 63 2.66 16.88 3.53
N GLU A 64 2.19 18.12 3.30
CA GLU A 64 1.48 18.52 2.07
C GLU A 64 2.27 18.25 0.78
N LYS A 65 3.61 18.27 0.86
CA LYS A 65 4.48 17.96 -0.29
C LYS A 65 4.22 16.59 -0.92
N PHE A 66 3.61 15.64 -0.20
CA PHE A 66 3.27 14.32 -0.71
C PHE A 66 1.81 14.18 -1.18
N ARG A 67 1.04 15.28 -1.25
CA ARG A 67 -0.40 15.24 -1.58
C ARG A 67 -0.70 14.58 -2.92
N ASN A 68 0.21 14.69 -3.89
CA ASN A 68 0.03 14.12 -5.22
C ASN A 68 0.48 12.64 -5.32
N ILE A 69 0.94 12.04 -4.22
CA ILE A 69 1.23 10.61 -4.12
C ILE A 69 -0.01 9.91 -3.57
N ILE A 70 -0.67 9.13 -4.43
CA ILE A 70 -1.82 8.31 -4.08
C ILE A 70 -1.32 6.97 -3.56
N LEU A 71 -1.46 6.74 -2.25
CA LEU A 71 -1.10 5.48 -1.63
C LEU A 71 -2.21 4.45 -1.86
N ARG A 72 -1.83 3.21 -2.17
CA ARG A 72 -2.74 2.08 -2.27
C ARG A 72 -2.17 0.86 -1.57
N MET A 73 -3.01 0.15 -0.83
CA MET A 73 -2.62 -1.15 -0.28
C MET A 73 -2.63 -2.21 -1.38
N GLY A 74 -1.68 -3.14 -1.35
CA GLY A 74 -1.61 -4.26 -2.28
C GLY A 74 -2.93 -5.03 -2.33
N ALA A 75 -3.29 -5.53 -3.52
CA ALA A 75 -4.58 -6.21 -3.74
C ALA A 75 -4.78 -7.39 -2.79
N PHE A 76 -3.73 -8.20 -2.58
CA PHE A 76 -3.74 -9.30 -1.63
C PHE A 76 -4.11 -8.85 -0.21
N HIS A 77 -3.37 -7.89 0.33
CA HIS A 77 -3.65 -7.34 1.66
C HIS A 77 -5.03 -6.68 1.75
N THR A 78 -5.49 -6.04 0.67
CA THR A 78 -6.83 -5.45 0.60
C THR A 78 -7.93 -6.51 0.75
N ILE A 79 -7.80 -7.63 0.02
CA ILE A 79 -8.74 -8.75 0.11
C ILE A 79 -8.68 -9.39 1.51
N CYS A 80 -7.48 -9.65 2.04
CA CYS A 80 -7.33 -10.22 3.38
C CYS A 80 -7.94 -9.32 4.46
N ASN A 81 -7.74 -8.01 4.37
CA ASN A 81 -8.30 -7.07 5.33
C ASN A 81 -9.83 -6.98 5.23
N LEU A 82 -10.39 -7.05 4.01
CA LEU A 82 -11.84 -7.13 3.79
C LEU A 82 -12.43 -8.41 4.39
N LEU A 83 -11.85 -9.57 4.08
CA LEU A 83 -12.30 -10.87 4.61
C LEU A 83 -12.20 -10.90 6.14
N SER A 84 -11.11 -10.38 6.72
CA SER A 84 -10.95 -10.28 8.17
C SER A 84 -12.00 -9.35 8.80
N THR A 85 -12.33 -8.24 8.14
CA THR A 85 -13.36 -7.31 8.61
C THR A 85 -14.75 -7.95 8.59
N ILE A 86 -15.08 -8.68 7.52
CA ILE A 86 -16.34 -9.43 7.40
C ILE A 86 -16.41 -10.49 8.51
N GLY A 87 -15.37 -11.31 8.68
CA GLY A 87 -15.32 -12.34 9.73
C GLY A 87 -15.39 -11.76 11.15
N LYS A 88 -14.77 -10.62 11.43
CA LYS A 88 -14.89 -9.98 12.75
C LYS A 88 -16.29 -9.40 12.99
N ARG A 89 -16.90 -8.82 11.97
CA ARG A 89 -18.20 -8.14 12.09
C ARG A 89 -19.37 -9.12 12.14
N PHE A 90 -19.30 -10.21 11.38
CA PHE A 90 -20.37 -11.20 11.25
C PHE A 90 -20.04 -12.53 11.93
N GLN A 91 -18.93 -12.61 12.68
CA GLN A 91 -18.38 -13.86 13.23
C GLN A 91 -18.20 -14.88 12.09
N ASP A 92 -18.87 -16.03 12.19
CA ASP A 92 -18.85 -17.03 11.14
C ASP A 92 -19.68 -16.63 9.92
N ALA A 93 -20.51 -15.57 9.96
CA ALA A 93 -21.36 -15.11 8.85
C ALA A 93 -22.21 -16.23 8.18
N GLY A 94 -22.52 -17.31 8.92
CA GLY A 94 -23.16 -18.52 8.36
C GLY A 94 -22.22 -19.43 7.56
N LEU A 95 -20.93 -19.14 7.48
CA LEU A 95 -19.90 -19.99 6.87
C LEU A 95 -19.77 -21.34 7.60
N ARG A 96 -19.97 -21.34 8.93
CA ARG A 96 -20.14 -22.57 9.71
C ARG A 96 -21.38 -23.35 9.32
N ASP A 97 -22.49 -22.68 9.04
CA ASP A 97 -23.74 -23.33 8.62
C ASP A 97 -23.63 -23.90 7.20
N LEU A 98 -22.86 -23.25 6.31
CA LEU A 98 -22.53 -23.76 4.98
C LEU A 98 -21.64 -25.01 5.04
N CYS A 99 -20.63 -25.03 5.92
CA CYS A 99 -19.75 -26.19 6.13
C CYS A 99 -20.36 -27.28 7.03
N GLY A 100 -21.40 -26.95 7.82
CA GLY A 100 -22.05 -27.85 8.77
C GLY A 100 -23.17 -28.71 8.18
N SER A 101 -23.57 -28.48 6.92
CA SER A 101 -24.59 -29.31 6.24
C SER A 101 -24.03 -30.61 5.62
N LEU A 102 -22.77 -30.98 5.91
CA LEU A 102 -22.14 -32.24 5.47
C LEU A 102 -21.57 -33.07 6.64
N ALA A 103 -22.16 -32.98 7.84
CA ALA A 103 -21.94 -33.93 8.91
C ALA A 103 -23.23 -34.17 9.70
#